data_AF-B6JZR3-F1
#
_entry.id   AF-B6JZR3-F1
#
_cell.length_a   1.000
_cell.length_b   1.000
_cell.length_c   1.000
_cell.angle_alpha   90.00
_cell.angle_beta   90.00
_cell.angle_gamma   90.00
#
_symmetry.space_group_name_H-M   'P 1'
#
loop_
_entity.id
_entity.type
_entity.pdbx_description
1 polymer ?
#
loop_
_entity_poly.entity_id
_entity_poly.type
_entity_poly.pdbx_seq_one_letter_code
_entity_poly.pdbx_strand_id
1 'polypeptide(L)'
;MGQVSAEVTTVIKQGLGGCQYMQPATNASITLTVGSSNKAAFAYLVYGPGEVGYTSDVKDGDGEAYLNLGKFIILNGTQYVLSTGVYDPSVNSTKEWSMSVTQSGVYCADARAINNNTKTDNYEVSASFNNGTSSTNKPTSSAYSAKPLLLPIFAAMLLSLMYLN
;
A
#
# COMPACT_ATOMS: atom_id res chain seq x y z
N MET A 1 1.06 31.85 -17.94
CA MET A 1 1.98 30.73 -17.65
C MET A 1 1.15 29.45 -17.69
N GLY A 2 1.30 28.62 -18.72
CA GLY A 2 0.58 27.35 -18.79
C GLY A 2 1.21 26.35 -17.83
N GLN A 3 0.44 25.82 -16.87
CA GLN A 3 0.90 24.69 -16.06
C GLN A 3 0.93 23.45 -16.94
N VAL A 4 2.09 22.81 -17.00
CA VAL A 4 2.33 21.57 -17.74
C VAL A 4 1.69 20.43 -16.94
N SER A 5 0.67 19.77 -17.52
CA SER A 5 0.19 18.47 -17.04
C SER A 5 1.35 17.49 -17.19
N ALA A 6 1.81 16.89 -16.10
CA ALA A 6 2.92 15.96 -16.11
C ALA A 6 2.39 14.58 -15.71
N GLU A 7 2.43 13.62 -16.65
CA GLU A 7 2.28 12.21 -16.30
C GLU A 7 3.57 11.76 -15.60
N VAL A 8 3.43 11.21 -14.41
CA VAL A 8 4.54 10.57 -13.69
C VAL A 8 4.24 9.09 -13.55
N THR A 9 4.99 8.26 -14.26
CA THR A 9 4.93 6.80 -14.15
C THR A 9 5.95 6.31 -13.13
N THR A 10 5.49 5.57 -12.13
CA THR A 10 6.35 4.87 -11.18
C THR A 10 6.18 3.37 -11.37
N VAL A 11 7.28 2.69 -11.68
CA VAL A 11 7.30 1.23 -11.74
C VAL A 11 7.35 0.68 -10.32
N ILE A 12 6.39 -0.15 -9.94
CA ILE A 12 6.30 -0.78 -8.61
C ILE A 12 6.90 -2.18 -8.75
N LYS A 13 8.11 -2.35 -8.22
CA LYS A 13 8.82 -3.63 -8.17
C LYS A 13 9.12 -3.99 -6.73
N GLN A 14 8.83 -5.24 -6.36
CA GLN A 14 9.28 -5.86 -5.11
C GLN A 14 8.83 -5.18 -3.80
N GLY A 15 7.53 -4.95 -3.59
CA GLY A 15 7.05 -4.40 -2.30
C GLY A 15 7.37 -2.92 -2.07
N LEU A 16 8.05 -2.28 -3.02
CA LEU A 16 8.33 -0.84 -3.00
C LEU A 16 7.23 -0.12 -3.77
N GLY A 17 6.23 0.37 -3.05
CA GLY A 17 5.25 1.27 -3.63
C GLY A 17 5.83 2.61 -4.04
N GLY A 18 5.07 3.30 -4.86
CA GLY A 18 5.33 4.67 -5.29
C GLY A 18 4.31 5.61 -4.66
N CYS A 19 4.78 6.69 -4.07
CA CYS A 19 3.93 7.80 -3.64
C CYS A 19 4.24 9.03 -4.48
N GLN A 20 3.19 9.75 -4.85
CA GLN A 20 3.30 11.03 -5.53
C GLN A 20 2.30 12.02 -4.95
N TYR A 21 2.75 13.26 -4.76
CA TYR A 21 1.82 14.36 -4.55
C TYR A 21 1.09 14.64 -5.86
N MET A 22 -0.23 14.73 -5.82
CA MET A 22 -1.06 15.16 -6.94
C MET A 22 -1.83 16.40 -6.55
N GLN A 23 -1.84 17.40 -7.41
CA GLN A 23 -2.87 18.43 -7.43
C GLN A 23 -3.70 18.21 -8.71
N PRO A 24 -4.91 17.64 -8.59
CA PRO A 24 -5.65 17.12 -9.73
C PRO A 24 -6.18 18.22 -10.64
N ALA A 25 -6.02 18.03 -11.95
CA ALA A 25 -6.80 18.72 -12.97
C ALA A 25 -8.06 17.91 -13.33
N THR A 26 -8.84 18.37 -14.31
CA THR A 26 -10.01 17.62 -14.81
C THR A 26 -9.60 16.20 -15.23
N ASN A 27 -10.32 15.20 -14.73
CA ASN A 27 -10.07 13.78 -15.00
C ASN A 27 -8.70 13.25 -14.53
N ALA A 28 -8.15 13.80 -13.43
CA ALA A 28 -6.99 13.21 -12.79
C ALA A 28 -7.26 11.78 -12.30
N SER A 29 -6.28 10.90 -12.47
CA SER A 29 -6.43 9.49 -12.10
C SER A 29 -5.09 8.85 -11.74
N ILE A 30 -5.19 7.72 -11.03
CA ILE A 30 -4.08 6.79 -10.84
C ILE A 30 -4.42 5.54 -11.61
N THR A 31 -3.54 5.13 -12.51
CA THR A 31 -3.72 3.95 -13.35
C THR A 31 -2.71 2.89 -12.94
N LEU A 32 -3.21 1.70 -12.59
CA LEU A 32 -2.36 0.53 -12.40
C LEU A 32 -2.32 -0.27 -13.69
N THR A 33 -1.12 -0.59 -14.16
CA THR A 33 -0.88 -1.36 -15.38
C THR A 33 -0.01 -2.57 -15.07
N VAL A 34 -0.48 -3.75 -15.44
CA VAL A 34 0.23 -5.02 -15.30
C VAL A 34 1.20 -5.19 -16.47
N GLY A 35 2.46 -5.47 -16.16
CA GLY A 35 3.50 -5.75 -17.15
C GLY A 35 3.12 -6.91 -18.07
N SER A 36 3.48 -6.80 -19.35
CA SER A 36 3.16 -7.81 -20.36
C SER A 36 3.76 -9.19 -20.06
N SER A 37 4.86 -9.20 -19.30
CA SER A 37 5.63 -10.36 -18.84
C SER A 37 5.12 -10.96 -17.52
N ASN A 38 4.13 -10.34 -16.87
CA ASN A 38 3.66 -10.74 -15.54
C ASN A 38 3.08 -12.16 -15.55
N LYS A 39 3.65 -13.05 -14.73
CA LYS A 39 3.23 -14.45 -14.60
C LYS A 39 2.75 -14.80 -13.20
N ALA A 40 2.81 -13.86 -12.26
CA ALA A 40 2.48 -14.08 -10.87
C ALA A 40 1.23 -13.29 -10.45
N ALA A 41 0.54 -13.86 -9.47
CA ALA A 41 -0.48 -13.15 -8.73
C ALA A 41 0.17 -12.20 -7.71
N PHE A 42 -0.43 -11.02 -7.52
CA PHE A 42 0.04 -10.01 -6.57
C PHE A 42 -1.16 -9.33 -5.91
N ALA A 43 -0.96 -8.87 -4.67
CA ALA A 43 -1.90 -8.00 -3.99
C ALA A 43 -1.50 -6.55 -4.26
N TYR A 44 -2.49 -5.65 -4.35
CA TYR A 44 -2.27 -4.21 -4.51
C TYR A 44 -3.10 -3.40 -3.54
N LEU A 45 -2.61 -2.19 -3.24
CA LEU A 45 -3.26 -1.21 -2.41
C LEU A 45 -2.98 0.18 -2.98
N VAL A 46 -4.02 0.95 -3.26
CA VAL A 46 -3.92 2.36 -3.65
C VAL A 46 -4.73 3.19 -2.68
N TYR A 47 -4.09 4.23 -2.14
CA TYR A 47 -4.68 5.12 -1.15
C TYR A 47 -4.29 6.55 -1.42
N GLY A 48 -5.14 7.45 -0.95
CA GLY A 48 -5.00 8.88 -1.11
C GLY A 48 -4.55 9.61 0.16
N PRO A 49 -4.78 10.93 0.20
CA PRO A 49 -4.31 11.79 1.27
C PRO A 49 -4.93 11.39 2.60
N GLY A 50 -4.08 10.95 3.53
CA GLY A 50 -4.47 10.46 4.84
C GLY A 50 -3.47 9.41 5.33
N GLU A 51 -3.68 8.93 6.55
CA GLU A 51 -2.89 7.83 7.10
C GLU A 51 -3.65 6.52 6.90
N VAL A 52 -3.00 5.54 6.28
CA VAL A 52 -3.53 4.18 6.12
C VAL A 52 -2.56 3.21 6.77
N GLY A 53 -2.99 2.64 7.89
CA GLY A 53 -2.32 1.54 8.56
C GLY A 53 -2.74 0.22 7.92
N TYR A 54 -1.76 -0.56 7.47
CA TYR A 54 -2.00 -1.88 6.89
C TYR A 54 -0.94 -2.89 7.33
N THR A 55 -1.31 -4.16 7.28
CA THR A 55 -0.45 -5.30 7.60
C THR A 55 -0.61 -6.41 6.56
N SER A 56 0.03 -7.55 6.78
CA SER A 56 -0.09 -8.77 5.98
C SER A 56 -0.93 -9.85 6.66
N ASP A 57 -1.66 -10.62 5.86
CA ASP A 57 -2.30 -11.86 6.28
C ASP A 57 -1.30 -13.02 6.46
N VAL A 58 -0.10 -12.89 5.89
CA VAL A 58 0.98 -13.85 6.08
C VAL A 58 1.81 -13.45 7.29
N LYS A 59 2.08 -14.43 8.15
CA LYS A 59 2.92 -14.30 9.33
C LYS A 59 4.22 -15.09 9.17
N ASP A 60 5.28 -14.64 9.80
CA ASP A 60 6.51 -15.41 9.95
C ASP A 60 6.39 -16.48 11.05
N GLY A 61 7.47 -17.21 11.29
CA GLY A 61 7.52 -18.26 12.31
C GLY A 61 7.30 -17.77 13.75
N ASP A 62 7.51 -16.47 13.98
CA ASP A 62 7.32 -15.81 15.28
C ASP A 62 5.93 -15.17 15.40
N GLY A 63 5.10 -15.27 14.36
CA GLY A 63 3.75 -14.73 14.32
C GLY A 63 3.66 -13.25 13.93
N GLU A 64 4.78 -12.63 13.54
CA GLU A 64 4.85 -11.26 13.07
C GLU A 64 4.46 -11.19 11.58
N ALA A 65 3.83 -10.09 11.18
CA ALA A 65 3.35 -9.96 9.81
C ALA A 65 4.50 -9.78 8.80
N TYR A 66 4.51 -10.60 7.75
CA TYR A 66 5.51 -10.54 6.69
C TYR A 66 5.12 -9.49 5.63
N LEU A 67 5.52 -8.24 5.85
CA LEU A 67 4.99 -7.06 5.12
C LEU A 67 5.20 -7.06 3.60
N ASN A 68 6.16 -7.84 3.08
CA ASN A 68 6.48 -7.94 1.66
C ASN A 68 5.73 -9.08 0.93
N LEU A 69 4.83 -9.76 1.62
CA LEU A 69 4.09 -10.90 1.10
C LEU A 69 2.62 -10.84 1.53
N GLY A 70 1.75 -11.55 0.82
CA GLY A 70 0.35 -11.74 1.22
C GLY A 70 -0.59 -10.61 0.80
N LYS A 71 -1.85 -10.71 1.21
CA LYS A 71 -2.90 -9.72 0.96
C LYS A 71 -2.83 -8.58 1.94
N PHE A 72 -3.16 -7.37 1.48
CA PHE A 72 -3.27 -6.19 2.35
C PHE A 72 -4.42 -6.35 3.34
N ILE A 73 -4.11 -6.24 4.63
CA ILE A 73 -5.09 -6.17 5.70
C ILE A 73 -5.09 -4.75 6.23
N ILE A 74 -6.18 -4.02 5.99
CA ILE A 74 -6.31 -2.62 6.43
C ILE A 74 -6.68 -2.60 7.91
N LEU A 75 -5.85 -1.94 8.71
CA LEU A 75 -6.02 -1.79 10.16
C LEU A 75 -6.75 -0.49 10.50
N ASN A 76 -6.52 0.59 9.74
CA ASN A 76 -7.19 1.88 9.88
C ASN A 76 -7.15 2.67 8.56
N GLY A 77 -7.88 3.79 8.49
CA GLY A 77 -7.82 4.69 7.34
C GLY A 77 -8.53 4.17 6.09
N THR A 78 -9.51 3.28 6.22
CA THR A 78 -10.25 2.70 5.08
C THR A 78 -10.92 3.76 4.19
N GLN A 79 -11.31 4.90 4.75
CA GLN A 79 -11.86 6.03 4.01
C GLN A 79 -10.87 6.69 3.05
N TYR A 80 -9.57 6.45 3.23
CA TYR A 80 -8.51 6.94 2.35
C TYR A 80 -8.08 5.89 1.31
N VAL A 81 -8.59 4.66 1.39
CA VAL A 81 -8.32 3.60 0.42
C VAL A 81 -9.16 3.85 -0.83
N LEU A 82 -8.48 4.03 -1.97
CA LEU A 82 -9.12 4.20 -3.27
C LEU A 82 -9.44 2.84 -3.90
N SER A 83 -8.51 1.89 -3.78
CA SER A 83 -8.67 0.55 -4.34
C SER A 83 -7.72 -0.43 -3.67
N THR A 84 -8.17 -1.67 -3.47
CA THR A 84 -7.33 -2.76 -3.00
C THR A 84 -7.84 -4.07 -3.54
N GLY A 85 -6.95 -5.04 -3.75
CA GLY A 85 -7.36 -6.34 -4.25
C GLY A 85 -6.19 -7.27 -4.57
N VAL A 86 -6.55 -8.32 -5.28
CA VAL A 86 -5.63 -9.33 -5.81
C VAL A 86 -5.78 -9.37 -7.32
N TYR A 87 -4.66 -9.27 -8.02
CA TYR A 87 -4.56 -9.61 -9.42
C TYR A 87 -3.99 -11.02 -9.54
N ASP A 88 -4.68 -11.90 -10.26
CA ASP A 88 -4.17 -13.22 -10.65
C ASP A 88 -4.33 -13.38 -12.17
N PRO A 89 -3.22 -13.52 -12.92
CA PRO A 89 -3.27 -13.62 -14.38
C PRO A 89 -4.06 -14.83 -14.89
N SER A 90 -4.32 -15.83 -14.04
CA SER A 90 -5.11 -17.02 -14.38
C SER A 90 -6.62 -16.75 -14.44
N VAL A 91 -7.08 -15.68 -13.78
CA VAL A 91 -8.51 -15.34 -13.69
C VAL A 91 -8.83 -13.89 -14.10
N ASN A 92 -7.86 -12.97 -14.05
CA ASN A 92 -8.02 -11.58 -14.44
C ASN A 92 -7.47 -11.32 -15.85
N SER A 93 -8.36 -11.05 -16.80
CA SER A 93 -7.99 -10.60 -18.16
C SER A 93 -7.66 -9.11 -18.22
N THR A 94 -8.22 -8.29 -17.32
CA THR A 94 -7.99 -6.85 -17.25
C THR A 94 -6.58 -6.55 -16.74
N LYS A 95 -5.73 -6.01 -17.60
CA LYS A 95 -4.34 -5.63 -17.26
C LYS A 95 -4.17 -4.18 -16.84
N GLU A 96 -5.23 -3.39 -16.91
CA GLU A 96 -5.19 -1.98 -16.59
C GLU A 96 -6.49 -1.54 -15.93
N TRP A 97 -6.38 -0.75 -14.87
CA TRP A 97 -7.53 -0.12 -14.24
C TRP A 97 -7.14 1.22 -13.63
N SER A 98 -8.12 2.13 -13.56
CA SER A 98 -7.90 3.51 -13.13
C SER A 98 -8.84 3.90 -12.00
N MET A 99 -8.33 4.73 -11.08
CA MET A 99 -9.08 5.32 -9.99
C MET A 99 -9.06 6.83 -10.12
N SER A 100 -10.22 7.47 -10.04
CA SER A 100 -10.33 8.93 -10.11
C SER A 100 -9.74 9.59 -8.87
N VAL A 101 -9.07 10.72 -9.08
CA VAL A 101 -8.47 11.55 -8.04
C VAL A 101 -9.16 12.91 -8.04
N THR A 102 -9.74 13.29 -6.91
CA THR A 102 -10.60 14.48 -6.81
C THR A 102 -10.06 15.58 -5.92
N GLN A 103 -9.07 15.29 -5.07
CA GLN A 103 -8.51 16.24 -4.12
C GLN A 103 -6.98 16.28 -4.24
N SER A 104 -6.40 17.41 -3.83
CA SER A 104 -4.95 17.54 -3.76
C SER A 104 -4.39 16.77 -2.57
N GLY A 105 -3.22 16.16 -2.74
CA GLY A 105 -2.46 15.56 -1.66
C GLY A 105 -1.58 14.41 -2.14
N VAL A 106 -1.02 13.65 -1.20
CA VAL A 106 -0.18 12.49 -1.51
C VAL A 106 -1.04 11.27 -1.76
N TYR A 107 -0.78 10.62 -2.89
CA TYR A 107 -1.35 9.34 -3.25
C TYR A 107 -0.24 8.29 -3.35
N CYS A 108 -0.54 7.08 -2.90
CA CYS A 108 0.41 5.99 -2.89
C CYS A 108 -0.20 4.75 -3.52
N ALA A 109 0.64 4.00 -4.22
CA ALA A 109 0.30 2.70 -4.78
C ALA A 109 1.38 1.70 -4.36
N ASP A 110 0.94 0.64 -3.69
CA ASP A 110 1.76 -0.46 -3.19
C ASP A 110 1.31 -1.78 -3.85
N ALA A 111 2.27 -2.68 -4.08
CA ALA A 111 1.98 -4.03 -4.54
C ALA A 111 2.97 -5.03 -3.94
N ARG A 112 2.51 -6.26 -3.68
CA ARG A 112 3.35 -7.34 -3.14
C ARG A 112 2.94 -8.71 -3.63
N ALA A 113 3.89 -9.64 -3.60
CA ALA A 113 3.65 -11.03 -3.98
C ALA A 113 2.65 -11.69 -3.02
N ILE A 114 1.80 -12.59 -3.51
CA ILE A 114 0.81 -13.29 -2.65
C ILE A 114 1.41 -14.51 -1.97
N ASN A 115 2.38 -15.18 -2.59
CA ASN A 115 3.00 -16.37 -2.02
C ASN A 115 4.54 -16.30 -2.06
N ASN A 116 5.18 -17.06 -1.17
CA ASN A 116 6.64 -17.06 -1.04
C ASN A 116 7.35 -17.72 -2.26
N ASN A 117 6.60 -18.48 -3.05
CA ASN A 117 7.12 -19.14 -4.25
C ASN A 117 7.13 -18.23 -5.49
N THR A 118 6.39 -17.12 -5.44
CA THR A 118 6.50 -16.04 -6.42
C THR A 118 7.71 -15.21 -6.08
N LYS A 119 8.82 -15.50 -6.75
CA LYS A 119 10.01 -14.64 -6.77
C LYS A 119 9.56 -13.21 -7.09
N THR A 120 10.21 -12.23 -6.47
CA THR A 120 9.89 -10.80 -6.59
C THR A 120 9.95 -10.27 -8.03
N ASP A 121 10.60 -11.00 -8.93
CA ASP A 121 10.72 -10.68 -10.36
C ASP A 121 9.57 -11.28 -11.20
N ASN A 122 8.68 -12.06 -10.59
CA ASN A 122 7.62 -12.77 -11.29
C ASN A 122 6.35 -11.92 -11.47
N TYR A 123 6.21 -10.83 -10.70
CA TYR A 123 5.17 -9.83 -10.93
C TYR A 123 5.75 -8.47 -11.32
N GLU A 124 5.06 -7.79 -12.22
CA GLU A 124 5.42 -6.46 -12.68
C GLU A 124 4.15 -5.62 -12.79
N VAL A 125 4.08 -4.54 -12.03
CA VAL A 125 2.97 -3.59 -12.05
C VAL A 125 3.54 -2.18 -11.98
N SER A 126 2.95 -1.24 -12.71
CA SER A 126 3.31 0.17 -12.66
C SER A 126 2.10 1.01 -12.25
N ALA A 127 2.35 2.10 -11.54
CA ALA A 127 1.36 3.14 -11.27
C ALA A 127 1.71 4.39 -12.07
N SER A 128 0.81 4.81 -12.97
CA SER A 128 0.85 6.13 -13.60
C SER A 128 -0.05 7.09 -12.84
N PHE A 129 0.50 8.25 -12.46
CA PHE A 129 -0.22 9.35 -11.83
C PHE A 129 -0.51 10.38 -12.93
N ASN A 130 -1.75 10.37 -13.42
CA ASN A 130 -2.18 11.05 -14.64
C ASN A 130 -2.89 12.38 -14.34
N ASN A 131 -2.64 13.39 -15.18
CA ASN A 131 -3.32 14.69 -15.12
C ASN A 131 -3.30 15.36 -13.74
N GLY A 132 -2.21 15.17 -12.99
CA GLY A 132 -1.88 15.93 -11.78
C GLY A 132 -0.58 16.70 -11.96
N THR A 133 -0.38 17.77 -11.20
CA THR A 133 0.96 18.34 -11.05
C THR A 133 1.69 17.60 -9.93
N SER A 134 2.80 16.94 -10.26
CA SER A 134 3.59 16.17 -9.29
C SER A 134 4.66 17.02 -8.60
N SER A 135 4.80 16.82 -7.29
CA SER A 135 5.95 17.24 -6.50
C SER A 135 6.61 16.00 -5.92
N THR A 136 7.91 15.80 -6.16
CA THR A 136 8.70 14.68 -5.64
C THR A 136 8.98 14.82 -4.14
N ASN A 137 7.94 14.88 -3.33
CA ASN A 137 8.06 14.71 -1.88
C ASN A 137 7.62 13.29 -1.55
N LYS A 138 8.57 12.35 -1.56
CA LYS A 138 8.36 10.99 -1.07
C LYS A 138 8.09 11.08 0.44
N PRO A 139 6.87 10.82 0.95
CA PRO A 139 6.69 10.71 2.38
C PRO A 139 7.36 9.42 2.85
N THR A 140 8.15 9.53 3.91
CA THR A 140 8.59 8.37 4.67
C THR A 140 7.37 7.78 5.38
N SER A 141 6.91 6.60 4.97
CA SER A 141 5.91 5.83 5.71
C SER A 141 6.44 5.57 7.12
N SER A 142 5.84 6.19 8.12
CA SER A 142 6.11 5.92 9.52
C SER A 142 5.09 4.89 10.02
N ALA A 143 5.24 3.64 9.59
CA ALA A 143 4.55 2.54 10.25
C ALA A 143 5.12 2.40 11.67
N TYR A 144 4.43 2.99 12.65
CA TYR A 144 4.70 2.73 14.07
C TYR A 144 4.33 1.27 14.36
N SER A 145 5.33 0.39 14.39
CA SER A 145 5.21 -0.91 15.03
C SER A 145 5.25 -0.69 16.55
N ALA A 146 4.10 -0.38 17.13
CA ALA A 146 3.95 -0.46 18.56
C ALA A 146 3.94 -1.94 18.94
N LYS A 147 5.13 -2.50 19.26
CA LYS A 147 5.22 -3.81 19.92
C LYS A 147 4.37 -3.73 21.20
N PRO A 148 3.27 -4.50 21.35
CA PRO A 148 2.53 -4.53 22.59
C PRO A 148 3.28 -5.44 23.56
N LEU A 149 4.50 -5.07 23.99
CA LEU A 149 5.33 -5.98 24.80
C LEU A 149 5.30 -5.70 26.30
N LEU A 150 4.60 -4.66 26.77
CA LEU A 150 4.67 -4.26 28.19
C LEU A 150 3.32 -4.12 28.91
N LEU A 151 2.19 -4.03 28.19
CA LEU A 151 0.88 -3.89 28.84
C LEU A 151 0.51 -5.02 29.82
N PRO A 152 0.73 -6.32 29.51
CA PRO A 152 0.35 -7.38 30.46
C PRO A 152 1.23 -7.38 31.71
N ILE A 153 2.49 -6.90 31.62
CA ILE A 153 3.41 -6.86 32.76
C ILE A 153 3.02 -5.74 33.74
N PHE A 154 2.64 -4.57 33.23
CA PHE A 154 2.15 -3.47 34.08
C PHE A 154 0.82 -3.81 34.77
N ALA A 155 -0.11 -4.46 34.07
CA ALA A 155 -1.36 -4.90 34.68
C ALA A 155 -1.15 -5.95 35.79
N ALA A 156 -0.22 -6.89 35.60
CA ALA A 156 0.10 -7.92 36.58
C ALA A 156 0.77 -7.34 37.85
N MET A 157 1.66 -6.36 37.71
CA MET A 157 2.28 -5.68 38.86
C MET A 157 1.28 -4.84 39.66
N LEU A 158 0.31 -4.22 38.99
CA LEU A 158 -0.70 -3.42 39.66
C LEU A 158 -1.73 -4.29 40.41
N LEU A 159 -2.07 -5.46 39.86
CA LEU A 159 -2.88 -6.46 40.57
C LEU A 159 -2.17 -7.03 41.79
N SER A 160 -0.89 -7.38 41.69
CA SER A 160 -0.16 -7.95 42.83
C SER A 160 -0.05 -6.99 44.01
N LEU A 161 0.06 -5.68 43.75
CA LEU A 161 0.04 -4.63 44.78
C LEU A 161 -1.34 -4.46 45.45
N MET A 162 -2.44 -4.76 44.75
CA MET A 162 -3.79 -4.68 45.33
C MET A 162 -4.17 -5.87 46.21
N TYR A 163 -3.54 -7.04 46.02
CA TYR A 163 -3.79 -8.25 46.81
C TYR A 163 -2.85 -8.41 48.03
N LEU A 164 -1.90 -7.49 48.24
CA LEU A 164 -0.96 -7.50 49.38
C LEU A 164 -1.37 -6.59 50.56
N ASN A 165 -2.57 -6.00 50.53
CA ASN A 165 -3.17 -5.27 51.65
C ASN A 165 -4.37 -6.02 52.23
#